data_AF-A0A852H8V9-F1
#
_entry.id   AF-A0A852H8V9-F1
#
_cell.length_a   1.000
_cell.length_b   1.000
_cell.length_c   1.000
_cell.angle_alpha   90.00
_cell.angle_beta   90.00
_cell.angle_gamma   90.00
#
_symmetry.space_group_name_H-M   'P 1'
#
loop_
_entity.id
_entity.type
_entity.pdbx_description
1 polymer ?
#
loop_
_entity_poly.entity_id
_entity_poly.type
_entity_poly.pdbx_seq_one_letter_code
_entity_poly.pdbx_strand_id
1 'polypeptide(L)'
;MDHEVDEVARVLLQRVGDTSEFIQKAADESLGVMVGSVTPARAMTALMASGVQHRNVLVRKCAAKHLLTVMERIGAEKLLSGTPSSIELLVRTLVKLAQDCHQDTR
;
A
#
# COMPACT_ATOMS: atom_id res chain seq x y z
N MET A 1 7.43 8.76 -14.95
CA MET A 1 6.67 7.55 -14.60
C MET A 1 6.88 7.11 -13.16
N ASP A 2 8.06 6.66 -12.73
CA ASP A 2 8.20 6.13 -11.36
C ASP A 2 7.90 7.15 -10.25
N HIS A 3 8.43 8.37 -10.35
CA HIS A 3 8.17 9.44 -9.38
C HIS A 3 6.71 9.91 -9.40
N GLU A 4 6.01 9.81 -10.54
CA GLU A 4 4.61 10.19 -10.67
C GLU A 4 3.72 9.21 -9.91
N VAL A 5 4.04 7.91 -9.95
CA VAL A 5 3.31 6.90 -9.18
C VAL A 5 3.49 7.12 -7.67
N ASP A 6 4.69 7.46 -7.22
CA ASP A 6 4.94 7.77 -5.80
C ASP A 6 4.13 8.98 -5.35
N GLU A 7 4.11 10.03 -6.18
CA GLU A 7 3.39 11.26 -5.85
C GLU A 7 1.87 11.05 -5.87
N VAL A 8 1.33 10.34 -6.86
CA VAL A 8 -0.09 10.01 -6.92
C VAL A 8 -0.50 9.13 -5.74
N ALA A 9 0.27 8.09 -5.41
CA ALA A 9 0.02 7.24 -4.25
C ALA A 9 -0.01 8.06 -2.96
N ARG A 10 0.99 8.93 -2.77
CA ARG A 10 1.09 9.81 -1.59
C ARG A 10 -0.12 10.74 -1.46
N VAL A 11 -0.51 11.40 -2.55
CA VAL A 11 -1.66 12.32 -2.55
C VAL A 11 -2.97 11.58 -2.27
N LEU A 12 -3.21 10.45 -2.92
CA LEU A 12 -4.43 9.68 -2.71
C LEU A 12 -4.50 9.09 -1.31
N LEU A 13 -3.41 8.53 -0.79
CA LEU A 13 -3.33 8.03 0.59
C LEU A 13 -3.57 9.15 1.61
N GLN A 14 -3.10 10.38 1.36
CA GLN A 14 -3.43 11.52 2.22
C GLN A 14 -4.95 11.81 2.23
N ARG A 15 -5.63 11.68 1.09
CA ARG A 15 -7.08 11.89 0.95
C ARG A 15 -7.93 10.75 1.53
N VAL A 16 -7.39 9.55 1.62
CA VAL A 16 -8.03 8.46 2.39
C VAL A 16 -8.13 8.81 3.88
N GLY A 17 -7.26 9.69 4.39
CA GLY A 17 -7.30 10.18 5.76
C GLY A 17 -8.19 11.41 5.99
N ASP A 18 -8.96 11.85 4.99
CA ASP A 18 -9.83 13.04 5.07
C ASP A 18 -11.00 12.82 6.06
N THR A 19 -11.67 13.88 6.50
CA THR A 19 -12.84 13.78 7.39
C THR A 19 -14.13 13.48 6.63
N SER A 20 -14.17 13.79 5.33
CA SER A 20 -15.33 13.50 4.48
C SER A 20 -15.29 12.06 3.98
N GLU A 21 -16.26 11.24 4.38
CA GLU A 21 -16.38 9.84 3.90
C GLU A 21 -16.48 9.75 2.37
N PHE A 22 -17.09 10.74 1.72
CA PHE A 22 -17.15 10.82 0.26
C PHE A 22 -15.75 10.94 -0.36
N ILE A 23 -14.90 11.81 0.20
CA ILE A 23 -13.52 11.99 -0.25
C ILE A 23 -12.69 10.74 0.06
N GLN A 24 -12.85 10.15 1.25
CA GLN A 24 -12.14 8.93 1.62
C GLN A 24 -12.42 7.81 0.61
N LYS A 25 -13.70 7.57 0.29
CA LYS A 25 -14.12 6.53 -0.65
C LYS A 25 -13.60 6.79 -2.06
N ALA A 26 -13.76 8.01 -2.57
CA ALA A 26 -13.26 8.38 -3.89
C ALA A 26 -11.73 8.23 -4.01
N ALA A 27 -11.00 8.57 -2.95
CA ALA A 27 -9.55 8.42 -2.90
C ALA A 27 -9.13 6.94 -2.88
N ASP A 28 -9.81 6.11 -2.09
CA ASP A 28 -9.56 4.66 -2.01
C ASP A 28 -9.83 3.95 -3.35
N GLU A 29 -10.93 4.29 -4.03
CA GLU A 29 -11.27 3.79 -5.36
C GLU A 29 -10.23 4.24 -6.41
N SER A 30 -9.86 5.52 -6.39
CA SER A 30 -8.85 6.07 -7.30
C SER A 30 -7.48 5.43 -7.08
N LEU A 31 -7.12 5.13 -5.83
CA LEU A 31 -5.87 4.44 -5.51
C LEU A 31 -5.90 3.01 -6.06
N GLY A 32 -7.03 2.32 -5.97
CA GLY A 32 -7.22 1.01 -6.60
C GLY A 32 -7.04 1.03 -8.13
N VAL A 33 -7.55 2.07 -8.80
CA VAL A 33 -7.34 2.26 -10.25
C VAL A 33 -5.86 2.49 -10.57
N MET A 34 -5.17 3.35 -9.81
CA MET A 34 -3.73 3.58 -9.98
C MET A 34 -2.92 2.31 -9.77
N VAL A 35 -3.23 1.52 -8.74
CA VAL A 35 -2.59 0.22 -8.48
C VAL A 35 -2.80 -0.75 -9.65
N GLY A 36 -3.96 -0.69 -10.32
CA GLY A 36 -4.27 -1.51 -11.49
C GLY A 36 -3.63 -1.04 -12.80
N SER A 37 -3.17 0.21 -12.89
CA SER A 37 -2.63 0.78 -14.14
C SER A 37 -1.11 0.67 -14.29
N VAL A 38 -0.41 0.21 -13.26
CA VAL A 38 1.06 0.05 -13.24
C VAL A 38 1.46 -1.39 -12.96
N THR A 39 2.75 -1.71 -13.07
CA THR A 39 3.22 -3.06 -12.72
C THR A 39 2.99 -3.35 -11.23
N PRO A 40 2.65 -4.59 -10.83
CA PRO A 40 2.42 -4.93 -9.43
C PRO A 40 3.63 -4.59 -8.53
N ALA A 41 4.85 -4.85 -9.01
CA ALA A 41 6.06 -4.50 -8.27
C ALA A 41 6.17 -2.99 -8.01
N ARG A 42 5.83 -2.15 -9.00
CA ARG A 42 5.87 -0.69 -8.85
C ARG A 42 4.81 -0.20 -7.87
N ALA A 43 3.58 -0.70 -7.98
CA ALA A 43 2.50 -0.38 -7.04
C ALA A 43 2.88 -0.76 -5.60
N MET A 44 3.47 -1.95 -5.41
CA MET A 44 3.94 -2.41 -4.10
C MET A 44 4.94 -1.45 -3.49
N THR A 45 5.99 -1.06 -4.24
CA THR A 45 7.02 -0.12 -3.75
C THR A 45 6.41 1.21 -3.31
N ALA A 46 5.52 1.80 -4.11
CA ALA A 46 4.89 3.09 -3.80
C ALA A 46 4.03 3.02 -2.53
N LEU A 47 3.22 1.96 -2.39
CA LEU A 47 2.35 1.74 -1.22
C LEU A 47 3.16 1.46 0.06
N MET A 48 4.23 0.66 -0.01
CA MET A 48 5.11 0.39 1.12
C MET A 48 5.80 1.66 1.63
N ALA A 49 6.23 2.54 0.71
CA ALA A 49 6.93 3.77 1.04
C ALA A 49 6.03 4.80 1.75
N SER A 50 4.76 4.91 1.35
CA SER A 50 3.89 6.03 1.76
C SER A 50 2.73 5.64 2.69
N GLY A 51 2.25 4.40 2.63
CA GLY A 51 1.05 3.97 3.35
C GLY A 51 1.30 3.33 4.71
N VAL A 52 2.23 2.38 4.79
CA VAL A 52 2.40 1.49 5.96
C VAL A 52 2.92 2.24 7.20
N GLN A 53 3.71 3.29 7.00
CA GLN A 53 4.29 4.09 8.09
C GLN A 53 3.40 5.26 8.53
N HIS A 54 2.20 5.40 7.96
CA HIS A 54 1.37 6.57 8.16
C HIS A 54 0.72 6.62 9.56
N ARG A 55 0.60 7.83 10.15
CA ARG A 55 0.03 8.00 11.50
C ARG A 55 -1.48 7.75 11.56
N ASN A 56 -2.21 8.12 10.50
CA ASN A 56 -3.65 7.90 10.38
C ASN A 56 -3.95 6.42 10.08
N VAL A 57 -4.85 5.82 10.88
CA VAL A 57 -5.25 4.42 10.79
C VAL A 57 -5.99 4.07 9.49
N LEU A 58 -6.82 4.97 8.97
CA LEU A 58 -7.56 4.74 7.72
C LEU A 58 -6.61 4.57 6.54
N VAL A 59 -5.52 5.36 6.53
CA VAL A 59 -4.47 5.27 5.54
C VAL A 59 -3.72 3.94 5.62
N ARG A 60 -3.37 3.49 6.83
CA ARG A 60 -2.71 2.19 7.01
C ARG A 60 -3.61 1.02 6.60
N LYS A 61 -4.88 1.04 6.98
CA LYS A 61 -5.90 0.05 6.57
C LYS A 61 -6.03 -0.01 5.04
N CYS A 62 -6.15 1.14 4.39
CA CYS A 62 -6.24 1.22 2.93
C CYS A 62 -4.96 0.72 2.25
N ALA A 63 -3.78 1.10 2.75
CA ALA A 63 -2.50 0.61 2.25
C ALA A 63 -2.39 -0.91 2.39
N ALA A 64 -2.77 -1.47 3.54
CA ALA A 64 -2.79 -2.92 3.78
C ALA A 64 -3.71 -3.64 2.78
N LYS A 65 -4.94 -3.13 2.58
CA LYS A 65 -5.90 -3.67 1.62
C LYS A 65 -5.33 -3.74 0.20
N HIS A 66 -4.77 -2.64 -0.30
CA HIS A 66 -4.20 -2.60 -1.66
C HIS A 66 -2.90 -3.40 -1.78
N LEU A 67 -2.06 -3.42 -0.73
CA LEU A 67 -0.87 -4.26 -0.68
C LEU A 67 -1.23 -5.75 -0.77
N LEU A 68 -2.27 -6.21 -0.06
CA LEU A 68 -2.75 -7.58 -0.18
C LEU A 68 -3.09 -7.92 -1.63
N THR A 69 -3.92 -7.09 -2.29
CA THR A 69 -4.28 -7.30 -3.70
C THR A 69 -3.07 -7.34 -4.63
N VAL A 70 -2.09 -6.47 -4.41
CA VAL A 70 -0.86 -6.45 -5.22
C VAL A 70 -0.01 -7.69 -4.97
N MET A 71 0.15 -8.11 -3.72
CA MET A 71 0.94 -9.28 -3.35
C MET A 71 0.32 -10.58 -3.85
N GLU A 72 -1.00 -10.71 -3.80
CA GLU A 72 -1.74 -11.83 -4.40
C GLU A 72 -1.49 -11.93 -5.91
N ARG A 73 -1.45 -10.78 -6.61
CA ARG A 73 -1.15 -10.73 -8.05
C ARG A 73 0.30 -11.09 -8.37
N ILE A 74 1.25 -10.73 -7.50
CA ILE A 74 2.66 -11.11 -7.67
C ILE A 74 2.84 -12.62 -7.41
N GLY A 75 2.19 -13.13 -6.36
CA GLY A 75 2.32 -14.51 -5.90
C GLY A 75 3.52 -14.70 -4.97
N ALA A 76 3.38 -15.61 -4.01
CA ALA A 76 4.38 -15.85 -2.96
C ALA A 76 5.76 -16.23 -3.50
N GLU A 77 5.83 -17.08 -4.54
CA GLU A 77 7.11 -17.50 -5.13
C GLU A 77 7.92 -16.30 -5.66
N LYS A 78 7.27 -15.38 -6.39
CA LYS A 78 7.93 -14.19 -6.94
C LYS A 78 8.25 -13.14 -5.88
N LEU A 79 7.43 -13.04 -4.83
CA LEU A 79 7.74 -12.17 -3.68
C LEU A 79 9.01 -12.63 -2.96
N LEU A 80 9.25 -13.95 -2.92
CA LEU A 80 10.39 -14.56 -2.24
C LEU A 80 11.59 -14.81 -3.15
N SER A 81 11.49 -14.55 -4.46
CA SER A 81 12.60 -14.67 -5.42
C SER A 81 13.47 -13.41 -5.52
N GLY A 82 13.25 -12.41 -4.66
CA GLY A 82 13.97 -11.14 -4.66
C GLY A 82 15.36 -11.22 -4.02
N THR A 83 16.06 -10.07 -3.96
CA THR A 83 17.31 -9.97 -3.19
C THR A 83 17.04 -10.13 -1.69
N PRO A 84 18.01 -10.61 -0.88
CA PRO A 84 17.86 -10.70 0.56
C PRO A 84 17.38 -9.40 1.22
N SER A 85 17.89 -8.25 0.76
CA SER A 85 17.47 -6.92 1.21
C SER A 85 16.01 -6.59 0.89
N SER A 86 15.53 -6.99 -0.29
CA SER A 86 14.13 -6.76 -0.70
C SER A 86 13.18 -7.63 0.11
N ILE A 87 13.55 -8.90 0.35
CA ILE A 87 12.78 -9.82 1.18
C ILE A 87 12.74 -9.32 2.63
N GLU A 88 13.85 -8.85 3.17
CA GLU A 88 13.91 -8.27 4.52
C GLU A 88 12.97 -7.07 4.65
N LEU A 89 12.97 -6.15 3.68
CA LEU A 89 12.07 -4.99 3.67
C LEU A 89 10.59 -5.42 3.61
N LEU A 90 10.27 -6.41 2.77
CA LEU A 90 8.94 -7.00 2.66
C LEU A 90 8.50 -7.59 4.01
N VAL A 91 9.32 -8.45 4.62
CA VAL A 91 9.03 -9.08 5.91
C VAL A 91 8.84 -8.03 7.00
N ARG A 92 9.72 -7.02 7.10
CA ARG A 92 9.58 -5.92 8.07
C ARG A 92 8.24 -5.17 7.91
N THR A 93 7.85 -4.93 6.66
CA THR A 93 6.58 -4.27 6.34
C THR A 93 5.38 -5.12 6.75
N LEU A 94 5.40 -6.41 6.42
CA LEU A 94 4.33 -7.36 6.76
C LEU A 94 4.19 -7.56 8.26
N VAL A 95 5.31 -7.73 8.98
CA VAL A 95 5.31 -7.83 10.45
C VAL A 95 4.72 -6.58 11.06
N LYS A 96 5.04 -5.40 10.55
CA LYS A 96 4.47 -4.15 11.04
C LYS A 96 2.95 -4.08 10.86
N LEU A 97 2.43 -4.49 9.70
CA LEU A 97 0.98 -4.54 9.46
C LEU A 97 0.31 -5.59 10.34
N ALA A 98 0.90 -6.78 10.47
CA ALA A 98 0.39 -7.84 11.35
C ALA A 98 0.41 -7.47 12.84
N GLN A 99 1.23 -6.50 13.24
CA GLN A 99 1.30 -5.96 14.59
C GLN A 99 0.59 -4.60 14.75
N ASP A 100 -0.17 -4.16 13.74
CA ASP A 100 -0.85 -2.87 13.81
C ASP A 100 -1.81 -2.81 15.00
N CYS A 101 -1.90 -1.65 15.64
CA CYS A 101 -2.79 -1.47 16.79
C CYS A 101 -4.27 -1.63 16.42
N HIS A 102 -4.63 -1.37 15.17
CA HIS A 102 -6.00 -1.48 14.69
C HIS A 102 -6.29 -2.84 14.05
N GLN A 103 -7.38 -3.49 14.47
CA GLN A 103 -7.75 -4.83 14.01
C GLN A 103 -7.95 -4.92 12.49
N ASP A 104 -8.66 -3.98 11.88
CA ASP A 104 -8.90 -4.03 10.42
C ASP A 104 -7.63 -3.88 9.56
N THR A 105 -6.53 -3.40 10.14
CA THR A 105 -5.25 -3.29 9.41
C THR A 105 -4.46 -4.60 9.48
N ARG A 106 -4.67 -5.39 10.54
CA ARG A 106 -4.03 -6.69 10.74
C ARG A 106 -4.69 -7.76 9.89
#